data_AF-A0A5B1B5U9-F1
#
_entry.id   AF-A0A5B1B5U9-F1
#
_cell.length_a   1.000
_cell.length_b   1.000
_cell.length_c   1.000
_cell.angle_alpha   90.00
_cell.angle_beta   90.00
_cell.angle_gamma   90.00
#
_symmetry.space_group_name_H-M   'P 1'
#
loop_
_entity.id
_entity.type
_entity.pdbx_description
1 polymer ?
#
loop_
_entity_poly.entity_id
_entity_poly.type
_entity_poly.pdbx_seq_one_letter_code
_entity_poly.pdbx_strand_id
1 'polypeptide(L)'
;MSNSGNTFLGILAGTAIGAALGILFAPDKGVNTRKRLADEAQATKDHLAREASSLKHQIADTVSNQKETLDTKIESLVSDASYKADDVITSLEKKLSELKAKNKKLQKS
;
A
#
# COMPACT_ATOMS: atom_id res chain seq x y z
N MET A 1 -20.54 0.46 20.34
CA MET A 1 -20.83 1.87 20.02
C MET A 1 -20.00 2.26 18.81
N SER A 2 -20.59 2.35 17.60
CA SER A 2 -19.91 2.64 16.33
C SER A 2 -20.59 3.75 15.50
N ASN A 3 -21.63 4.38 16.04
CA ASN A 3 -22.46 5.33 15.29
C ASN A 3 -21.80 6.71 15.08
N SER A 4 -20.88 7.11 15.96
CA SER A 4 -20.22 8.43 15.86
C SER A 4 -19.29 8.54 14.65
N GLY A 5 -18.60 7.46 14.28
CA GLY A 5 -17.72 7.43 13.11
C GLY A 5 -18.50 7.57 11.79
N ASN A 6 -19.66 6.91 11.69
CA ASN A 6 -20.50 6.96 10.49
C ASN A 6 -21.16 8.34 10.31
N THR A 7 -21.60 8.99 11.39
CA THR A 7 -22.14 10.36 11.33
C THR A 7 -21.07 11.38 10.93
N PHE A 8 -19.85 11.26 11.46
CA PHE A 8 -18.74 12.12 11.07
C PHE A 8 -18.37 11.96 9.59
N LEU A 9 -18.34 10.71 9.11
CA LEU A 9 -18.10 10.42 7.69
C LEU A 9 -19.17 11.04 6.79
N GLY A 10 -20.45 10.97 7.21
CA GLY A 10 -21.57 11.58 6.50
C GLY A 10 -21.49 13.11 6.44
N ILE A 11 -21.10 13.76 7.54
CA ILE A 11 -20.90 15.23 7.58
C ILE A 11 -19.73 15.62 6.69
N LEU A 12 -18.61 14.88 6.73
CA LEU A 12 -17.45 15.15 5.90
C LEU A 12 -17.78 15.00 4.40
N ALA A 13 -18.49 13.93 4.04
CA ALA A 13 -18.93 13.70 2.67
C ALA A 13 -19.90 14.80 2.20
N GLY A 14 -20.88 15.15 3.03
CA GLY A 14 -21.84 16.21 2.70
C GLY A 14 -21.21 17.59 2.56
N THR A 15 -20.25 17.93 3.44
CA THR A 15 -19.51 19.21 3.36
C THR A 15 -18.58 19.26 2.16
N ALA A 16 -17.89 18.17 1.81
CA ALA A 16 -17.06 18.11 0.61
C ALA A 16 -17.87 18.32 -0.67
N ILE A 17 -19.02 17.65 -0.80
CA ILE A 17 -19.92 17.82 -1.95
C ILE A 17 -20.47 19.26 -1.99
N GLY A 18 -20.91 19.78 -0.84
CA GLY A 18 -21.42 21.15 -0.73
C GLY A 18 -20.37 22.21 -1.09
N ALA A 19 -19.13 22.05 -0.64
CA ALA A 19 -18.03 22.94 -0.98
C ALA A 19 -17.67 22.87 -2.48
N ALA A 20 -17.64 21.66 -3.06
CA ALA A 20 -17.36 21.49 -4.48
C ALA A 20 -18.43 22.20 -5.35
N LEU A 21 -19.71 22.01 -5.01
CA LEU A 21 -20.81 22.70 -5.68
C LEU A 21 -20.77 24.22 -5.42
N GLY A 22 -20.45 24.66 -4.20
CA GLY A 22 -20.31 26.06 -3.85
C GLY A 22 -19.21 26.77 -4.63
N ILE A 23 -18.06 26.12 -4.85
CA ILE A 23 -16.95 26.64 -5.67
C ILE A 23 -17.33 26.68 -7.15
N LEU A 24 -18.07 25.69 -7.66
CA LEU A 24 -18.56 25.70 -9.04
C LEU A 24 -19.57 26.83 -9.27
N PHE A 25 -20.45 27.08 -8.31
CA PHE A 25 -21.50 28.08 -8.42
C PHE A 25 -20.98 29.50 -8.19
N ALA A 26 -19.99 29.66 -7.32
CA ALA A 26 -19.30 30.91 -7.05
C ALA A 26 -17.80 30.77 -7.38
N PRO A 27 -17.42 30.87 -8.66
CA PRO A 27 -16.02 30.81 -9.05
C PRO A 27 -15.29 32.05 -8.54
N ASP A 28 -14.20 31.81 -7.82
CA ASP A 28 -13.28 32.88 -7.43
C ASP A 28 -12.57 33.42 -8.69
N LYS A 29 -12.10 34.67 -8.65
CA LYS A 29 -11.41 35.25 -9.81
C LYS A 29 -10.13 34.46 -10.07
N GLY A 30 -9.93 33.98 -11.31
CA GLY A 30 -8.79 33.12 -11.65
C GLY A 30 -7.40 33.70 -11.35
N VAL A 31 -7.28 35.04 -11.25
CA VAL A 31 -6.05 35.72 -10.78
C VAL A 31 -5.74 35.42 -9.31
N ASN A 32 -6.76 35.36 -8.45
CA ASN A 32 -6.63 35.04 -7.04
C ASN A 32 -6.28 33.56 -6.86
N THR A 33 -6.96 32.67 -7.59
CA THR A 33 -6.70 31.22 -7.53
C THR A 33 -5.28 30.88 -7.96
N ARG A 34 -4.78 31.49 -9.06
CA ARG A 34 -3.38 31.30 -9.49
C ARG A 34 -2.39 31.81 -8.46
N LYS A 35 -2.65 32.98 -7.86
CA LYS A 35 -1.78 33.55 -6.83
C LYS A 35 -1.72 32.65 -5.59
N ARG A 36 -2.88 32.23 -5.06
CA ARG A 36 -2.98 31.33 -3.91
C ARG A 36 -2.29 29.99 -4.17
N LEU A 37 -2.49 29.39 -5.35
CA LEU A 37 -1.85 28.15 -5.73
C LEU A 37 -0.33 28.29 -5.84
N ALA A 38 0.17 29.40 -6.39
CA ALA A 38 1.61 29.66 -6.47
C ALA A 38 2.22 29.83 -5.08
N ASP A 39 1.56 30.59 -4.20
CA ASP A 39 2.02 30.83 -2.83
C ASP A 39 2.02 29.52 -2.00
N GLU A 40 0.94 28.73 -2.08
CA GLU A 40 0.84 27.42 -1.41
C GLU A 40 1.83 26.39 -1.98
N ALA A 41 2.02 26.35 -3.30
CA ALA A 41 2.96 25.44 -3.94
C ALA A 41 4.40 25.76 -3.54
N GLN A 42 4.77 27.04 -3.47
CA GLN A 42 6.10 27.47 -3.03
C GLN A 42 6.34 27.10 -1.56
N ALA A 43 5.38 27.39 -0.68
CA ALA A 43 5.48 27.03 0.74
C ALA A 43 5.57 25.51 0.96
N THR A 44 4.76 24.74 0.23
CA THR A 44 4.76 23.27 0.28
C THR A 44 6.08 22.70 -0.23
N LYS A 45 6.60 23.23 -1.34
CA LYS A 45 7.90 22.81 -1.89
C LYS A 45 9.03 23.03 -0.89
N ASP A 46 9.05 24.18 -0.22
CA ASP A 46 10.09 24.51 0.75
C ASP A 46 9.98 23.63 2.02
N HIS A 47 8.77 23.33 2.49
CA HIS A 47 8.54 22.37 3.57
C HIS A 47 8.95 20.95 3.19
N LEU A 48 8.51 20.48 2.02
CA LEU A 48 8.79 19.14 1.55
C LEU A 48 10.28 18.94 1.25
N ALA A 49 10.99 19.95 0.72
CA ALA A 49 12.43 19.87 0.51
C ALA A 49 13.19 19.73 1.84
N ARG A 50 12.75 20.44 2.89
CA ARG A 50 13.34 20.33 4.23
C ARG A 50 13.07 18.96 4.86
N GLU A 51 11.83 18.48 4.80
CA GLU A 51 11.46 17.17 5.32
C GLU A 51 12.06 16.02 4.52
N ALA A 52 12.12 16.11 3.20
CA ALA A 52 12.77 15.10 2.37
C ALA A 52 14.28 15.03 2.64
N SER A 53 14.93 16.18 2.89
CA SER A 53 16.34 16.22 3.26
C SER A 53 16.61 15.61 4.63
N SER A 54 15.75 15.87 5.63
CA SER A 54 15.88 15.28 6.96
C SER A 54 15.58 13.78 6.93
N LEU A 55 14.56 13.37 6.19
CA LEU A 55 14.19 11.97 5.99
C LEU A 55 15.28 11.21 5.23
N LYS A 56 15.90 11.80 4.20
CA LYS A 56 17.02 11.18 3.48
C LYS A 56 18.21 10.88 4.40
N HIS A 57 18.54 11.79 5.32
CA HIS A 57 19.59 11.56 6.31
C HIS A 57 19.22 10.42 7.26
N GLN A 58 18.00 10.46 7.83
CA GLN A 58 17.53 9.43 8.75
C GLN A 58 17.41 8.05 8.08
N ILE A 59 16.97 8.00 6.83
CA ILE A 59 16.89 6.77 6.04
C ILE A 59 18.28 6.26 5.70
N ALA A 60 19.23 7.11 5.29
CA ALA A 60 20.58 6.66 4.97
C ALA A 60 21.26 6.00 6.19
N ASP A 61 21.15 6.62 7.36
CA ASP A 61 21.71 6.08 8.62
C ASP A 61 20.98 4.81 9.07
N THR A 62 19.65 4.78 8.94
CA THR A 62 18.84 3.62 9.31
C THR A 62 19.05 2.45 8.36
N VAL A 63 19.13 2.70 7.05
CA VAL A 63 19.35 1.68 6.03
C VAL A 63 20.74 1.08 6.19
N SER A 64 21.78 1.87 6.47
CA SER A 64 23.12 1.33 6.66
C SER A 64 23.19 0.35 7.84
N ASN A 65 22.51 0.65 8.96
CA ASN A 65 22.43 -0.25 10.11
C ASN A 65 21.44 -1.40 9.93
N GLN A 66 20.33 -1.19 9.22
CA GLN A 66 19.33 -2.23 8.97
C GLN A 66 19.72 -3.18 7.85
N LYS A 67 20.65 -2.82 6.95
CA LYS A 67 21.06 -3.66 5.82
C LYS A 67 21.57 -5.02 6.28
N GLU A 68 22.40 -5.05 7.32
CA GLU A 68 22.93 -6.27 7.94
C GLU A 68 21.80 -7.14 8.53
N THR A 69 20.81 -6.52 9.17
CA THR A 69 19.65 -7.23 9.71
C THR A 69 18.69 -7.71 8.61
N LEU A 70 18.60 -6.97 7.51
CA LEU A 70 17.75 -7.27 6.37
C LEU A 70 18.29 -8.44 5.56
N ASP A 71 19.59 -8.46 5.29
CA ASP A 71 20.26 -9.54 4.58
C ASP A 71 20.07 -10.86 5.36
N THR A 72 20.23 -10.83 6.68
CA THR A 72 19.98 -12.00 7.55
C THR A 72 18.50 -12.43 7.53
N LYS A 73 17.55 -11.49 7.58
CA LYS A 73 16.12 -11.80 7.52
C LYS A 73 15.69 -12.32 6.15
N ILE A 74 16.26 -11.79 5.07
CA ILE A 74 15.99 -12.24 3.70
C ILE A 74 16.51 -13.67 3.52
N GLU A 75 17.71 -13.99 3.99
CA GLU A 75 18.21 -15.37 3.95
C GLU A 75 17.28 -16.33 4.71
N SER A 76 16.81 -15.95 5.90
CA SER A 76 15.86 -16.79 6.66
C SER A 76 14.51 -16.95 5.93
N LEU A 77 13.98 -15.89 5.31
CA LEU A 77 12.72 -15.93 4.57
C LEU A 77 12.82 -16.77 3.31
N VAL A 78 13.93 -16.65 2.58
CA VAL A 78 14.21 -17.45 1.38
C VAL A 78 14.32 -18.92 1.77
N SER A 79 15.07 -19.24 2.84
CA SER A 79 15.19 -20.60 3.35
C SER A 79 13.82 -21.20 3.75
N ASP A 80 13.03 -20.46 4.54
CA ASP A 80 11.70 -20.91 4.98
C ASP A 80 10.73 -21.07 3.80
N ALA A 81 10.80 -20.17 2.82
CA ALA A 81 9.99 -20.26 1.60
C ALA A 81 10.37 -21.47 0.75
N SER A 82 11.67 -21.76 0.60
CA SER A 82 12.16 -22.95 -0.10
C SER A 82 11.67 -24.23 0.56
N TYR A 83 11.80 -24.37 1.88
CA TYR A 83 11.27 -25.53 2.61
C TYR A 83 9.75 -25.70 2.42
N LYS A 84 9.00 -24.61 2.56
CA LYS A 84 7.54 -24.65 2.34
C LYS A 84 7.16 -24.98 0.90
N ALA A 85 7.95 -24.55 -0.08
CA ALA A 85 7.73 -24.87 -1.48
C ALA A 85 7.92 -26.38 -1.73
N ASP A 86 8.96 -27.00 -1.18
CA ASP A 86 9.22 -28.44 -1.32
C ASP A 86 8.11 -29.31 -0.69
N ASP A 87 7.59 -28.91 0.48
CA ASP A 87 6.45 -29.58 1.12
C ASP A 87 5.17 -29.50 0.26
N VAL A 88 4.95 -28.35 -0.38
CA VAL A 88 3.83 -28.14 -1.29
C VAL A 88 3.98 -29.00 -2.55
N ILE A 89 5.19 -29.04 -3.14
CA ILE A 89 5.50 -29.88 -4.31
C ILE A 89 5.22 -31.35 -3.99
N THR A 90 5.73 -31.84 -2.85
CA THR A 90 5.52 -33.23 -2.40
C THR A 90 4.04 -33.55 -2.22
N SER A 91 3.28 -32.62 -1.63
CA SER A 91 1.83 -32.77 -1.43
C SER A 91 1.06 -32.81 -2.76
N LEU A 92 1.48 -32.01 -3.75
CA LEU A 92 0.90 -31.99 -5.09
C LEU A 92 1.20 -33.28 -5.85
N GLU A 93 2.43 -33.80 -5.80
CA GLU A 93 2.80 -35.07 -6.43
C GLU A 93 1.99 -36.24 -5.86
N LYS A 94 1.83 -36.28 -4.54
CA LYS A 94 0.98 -37.28 -3.88
C LYS A 94 -0.47 -37.21 -4.37
N LYS A 95 -1.06 -36.02 -4.39
CA LYS A 95 -2.44 -35.83 -4.91
C LYS A 95 -2.56 -36.17 -6.39
N LEU A 96 -1.56 -35.84 -7.20
CA LEU A 96 -1.54 -36.16 -8.63
C LEU A 96 -1.48 -37.67 -8.87
N SER A 97 -0.66 -38.37 -8.09
CA SER A 97 -0.58 -39.84 -8.12
C SER A 97 -1.90 -40.50 -7.71
N GLU A 98 -2.53 -40.02 -6.63
CA GLU A 98 -3.85 -40.49 -6.19
C GLU A 98 -4.93 -40.26 -7.26
N LEU A 99 -4.92 -39.09 -7.91
CA LEU A 99 -5.85 -38.75 -8.99
C LEU A 99 -5.63 -39.64 -10.22
N LYS A 100 -4.38 -39.88 -10.62
CA LYS A 100 -4.04 -40.82 -11.70
C LYS A 100 -4.50 -42.24 -11.38
N ALA A 101 -4.30 -42.71 -10.16
CA ALA A 101 -4.74 -44.02 -9.71
C ALA A 101 -6.27 -44.16 -9.70
N LYS A 102 -7.00 -43.13 -9.20
CA LYS A 102 -8.46 -43.09 -9.24
C LYS A 102 -9.00 -43.07 -10.67
N ASN A 103 -8.42 -42.27 -11.56
CA ASN A 103 -8.82 -42.20 -12.97
C ASN A 103 -8.65 -43.57 -13.67
N LYS A 104 -7.51 -44.26 -13.45
CA LYS A 104 -7.26 -45.60 -13.99
C LYS A 104 -8.23 -46.67 -13.46
N LYS A 105 -8.75 -46.53 -12.23
CA LYS A 105 -9.79 -47.40 -11.67
C LYS A 105 -11.16 -47.13 -12.32
N LEU A 106 -11.49 -45.87 -12.59
CA LEU A 106 -12.74 -45.48 -13.25
C LEU A 106 -12.78 -45.90 -14.73
N GLN A 107 -11.64 -45.95 -15.42
CA GLN A 107 -11.55 -46.41 -16.81
C GLN A 107 -11.59 -47.94 -16.99
N LYS A 108 -11.48 -48.71 -15.89
CA LYS A 108 -11.51 -50.18 -15.91
C LYS A 108 -12.82 -50.78 -15.36
N SER A 109 -13.75 -49.93 -14.94
CA SER A 109 -15.12 -50.30 -14.56
C SER A 109 -16.09 -49.91 -15.67
#